data_AF-A0A4R1S346-F1
#
_entry.id   AF-A0A4R1S346-F1
#
_cell.length_a   1.000
_cell.length_b   1.000
_cell.length_c   1.000
_cell.angle_alpha   90.00
_cell.angle_beta   90.00
_cell.angle_gamma   90.00
#
_symmetry.space_group_name_H-M   'P 1'
#
loop_
_entity.id
_entity.type
_entity.pdbx_description
1 polymer ?
#
loop_
_entity_poly.entity_id
_entity_poly.type
_entity_poly.pdbx_seq_one_letter_code
_entity_poly.pdbx_strand_id
1 'polypeptide(L)'
;MKAASGTYIAAAVIAGLLGSTTMVQAQDPSNITKYGSAGGWDIFVRKDLGPGCLIAKVADNGMQVQMGIDETSGMRGYMAIYTTADAPIAQGEKLSVIFDVDGQQFSAEPSGQTFSVSLDGTDAAMQALRACQAAN
;
A
#
# COMPACT_ATOMS: atom_id res chain seq x y z
N MET A 1 -12.76 -40.67 -51.18
CA MET A 1 -13.82 -39.84 -50.58
C MET A 1 -13.36 -39.42 -49.19
N LYS A 2 -13.08 -38.12 -49.04
CA LYS A 2 -13.08 -37.25 -47.84
C LYS A 2 -12.71 -37.85 -46.46
N ALA A 3 -11.55 -37.45 -45.93
CA ALA A 3 -11.29 -37.41 -44.49
C ALA A 3 -10.88 -35.98 -44.12
N ALA A 4 -11.67 -35.34 -43.27
CA ALA A 4 -11.55 -33.95 -42.88
C ALA A 4 -10.42 -33.75 -41.87
N SER A 5 -9.55 -32.79 -42.15
CA SER A 5 -8.48 -32.31 -41.27
C SER A 5 -9.09 -31.45 -40.15
N GLY A 6 -9.21 -32.03 -38.95
CA GLY A 6 -9.58 -31.31 -37.73
C GLY A 6 -8.40 -30.57 -37.15
N THR A 7 -8.38 -29.25 -37.32
CA THR A 7 -7.43 -28.33 -36.67
C THR A 7 -7.80 -28.22 -35.19
N TYR A 8 -7.04 -28.87 -34.31
CA TYR A 8 -7.13 -28.65 -32.86
C TYR A 8 -6.28 -27.42 -32.51
N ILE A 9 -6.92 -26.27 -32.34
CA ILE A 9 -6.29 -25.11 -31.69
C ILE A 9 -6.22 -25.44 -30.21
N ALA A 10 -5.06 -25.93 -29.76
CA ALA A 10 -4.76 -26.00 -28.33
C ALA A 10 -4.59 -24.56 -27.81
N ALA A 11 -5.61 -24.05 -27.11
CA ALA A 11 -5.52 -22.80 -26.39
C ALA A 11 -4.47 -22.96 -25.27
N ALA A 12 -3.33 -22.29 -25.43
CA ALA A 12 -2.34 -22.15 -24.38
C ALA A 12 -2.93 -21.24 -23.28
N VAL A 13 -3.36 -21.84 -22.17
CA VAL A 13 -3.70 -21.10 -20.96
C VAL A 13 -2.38 -20.70 -20.29
N ILE A 14 -1.81 -19.58 -20.74
CA ILE A 14 -0.82 -18.84 -19.96
C ILE A 14 -1.62 -17.83 -19.15
N ALA A 15 -2.01 -18.21 -17.94
CA ALA A 15 -2.49 -17.26 -16.94
C ALA A 15 -1.50 -17.29 -15.78
N GLY A 16 -0.47 -16.44 -15.88
CA GLY A 16 0.53 -16.27 -14.85
C GLY A 16 -0.12 -15.83 -13.55
N LEU A 17 0.01 -16.66 -12.51
CA LEU A 17 -0.12 -16.22 -11.12
C LEU A 17 1.10 -15.36 -10.76
N LEU A 18 1.13 -14.13 -11.26
CA LEU A 18 1.91 -13.04 -10.66
C LEU A 18 1.00 -12.35 -9.64
N GLY A 19 0.62 -13.08 -8.59
CA GLY A 19 -0.15 -12.55 -7.47
C GLY A 19 0.69 -12.60 -6.20
N SER A 20 1.79 -11.86 -6.14
CA SER A 20 2.63 -11.79 -4.93
C SER A 20 3.47 -10.52 -4.89
N THR A 21 3.00 -9.51 -4.16
CA THR A 21 3.89 -8.59 -3.42
C THR A 21 3.26 -8.24 -2.08
N THR A 22 3.58 -9.09 -1.11
CA THR A 22 3.84 -8.82 0.33
C THR A 22 4.27 -7.37 0.61
N MET A 23 3.93 -6.66 1.69
CA MET A 23 3.58 -7.05 3.07
C MET A 23 2.53 -6.09 3.68
N VAL A 24 1.93 -6.46 4.81
CA VAL A 24 1.22 -5.60 5.77
C VAL A 24 2.04 -5.68 7.08
N GLN A 25 3.15 -4.94 7.17
CA GLN A 25 4.05 -5.13 8.32
C GLN A 25 3.53 -4.45 9.58
N ALA A 26 3.75 -5.13 10.71
CA ALA A 26 3.42 -4.73 12.09
C ALA A 26 1.93 -4.63 12.46
N GLN A 27 1.01 -5.26 11.71
CA GLN A 27 -0.43 -5.21 12.01
C GLN A 27 -0.99 -6.63 12.23
N ASP A 28 -1.90 -6.77 13.19
CA ASP A 28 -2.56 -8.05 13.47
C ASP A 28 -3.33 -8.51 12.22
N PRO A 29 -2.96 -9.65 11.60
CA PRO A 29 -3.58 -10.12 10.36
C PRO A 29 -5.07 -10.46 10.53
N SER A 30 -5.55 -10.65 11.77
CA SER A 30 -6.97 -10.84 12.04
C SER A 30 -7.80 -9.55 11.91
N ASN A 31 -7.13 -8.40 11.98
CA ASN A 31 -7.75 -7.07 11.94
C ASN A 31 -7.64 -6.39 10.59
N ILE A 32 -6.91 -6.96 9.63
CA ILE A 32 -6.74 -6.40 8.30
C ILE A 32 -7.24 -7.36 7.20
N THR A 33 -7.98 -6.83 6.24
CA THR A 33 -8.47 -7.63 5.10
C THR A 33 -8.38 -6.82 3.82
N LYS A 34 -7.81 -7.39 2.76
CA LYS A 34 -7.71 -6.70 1.46
C LYS A 34 -9.11 -6.47 0.88
N TYR A 35 -9.41 -5.22 0.55
CA TYR A 35 -10.66 -4.78 -0.07
C TYR A 35 -10.53 -4.69 -1.60
N GLY A 36 -9.40 -4.19 -2.09
CA GLY A 36 -9.19 -3.99 -3.52
C GLY A 36 -7.86 -3.31 -3.81
N SER A 37 -7.74 -2.73 -5.01
CA SER A 37 -6.57 -1.95 -5.42
C SER A 37 -7.00 -0.82 -6.36
N ALA A 38 -6.36 0.35 -6.28
CA ALA A 38 -6.59 1.49 -7.17
C ALA A 38 -5.32 2.35 -7.26
N GLY A 39 -5.02 2.90 -8.44
CA GLY A 39 -3.86 3.79 -8.63
C GLY A 39 -2.50 3.15 -8.31
N GLY A 40 -2.40 1.81 -8.33
CA GLY A 40 -1.18 1.10 -7.93
C GLY A 40 -0.98 1.00 -6.41
N TRP A 41 -2.02 1.29 -5.62
CA TRP A 41 -2.13 1.07 -4.19
C TRP A 41 -3.09 -0.08 -3.89
N ASP A 42 -2.81 -0.84 -2.84
CA ASP A 42 -3.75 -1.81 -2.27
C ASP A 42 -4.61 -1.14 -1.21
N ILE A 43 -5.87 -1.53 -1.12
CA ILE A 43 -6.86 -1.02 -0.18
C ILE A 43 -7.19 -2.14 0.81
N PHE A 44 -7.22 -1.83 2.09
CA PHE A 44 -7.52 -2.78 3.15
C PHE A 44 -8.56 -2.21 4.11
N VAL A 45 -9.43 -3.06 4.66
CA VAL A 45 -10.26 -2.77 5.83
C VAL A 45 -9.44 -3.07 7.08
N ARG A 46 -9.44 -2.16 8.07
CA ARG A 46 -8.69 -2.29 9.31
C ARG A 46 -9.56 -1.99 10.54
N LYS A 47 -9.98 -3.05 11.25
CA LYS A 47 -11.09 -2.98 12.23
C LYS A 47 -10.77 -2.24 13.55
N ASP A 48 -9.50 -2.06 13.87
CA ASP A 48 -9.00 -1.47 15.12
C ASP A 48 -8.87 0.07 15.10
N LEU A 49 -9.06 0.70 13.94
CA LEU A 49 -9.02 2.16 13.77
C LEU A 49 -10.42 2.79 13.55
N GLY A 50 -11.46 2.08 14.02
CA GLY A 50 -12.86 2.24 13.55
C GLY A 50 -13.09 1.28 12.38
N PRO A 51 -14.24 1.22 11.70
CA PRO A 51 -14.37 0.43 10.47
C PRO A 51 -13.51 0.97 9.29
N GLY A 52 -12.46 1.73 9.61
CA GLY A 52 -11.63 2.49 8.71
C GLY A 52 -10.85 1.61 7.75
N CYS A 53 -10.87 2.04 6.50
CA CYS A 53 -9.98 1.49 5.50
C CYS A 53 -8.62 2.20 5.53
N LEU A 54 -7.64 1.60 4.90
CA LEU A 54 -6.33 2.18 4.62
C LEU A 54 -5.88 1.81 3.21
N ILE A 55 -4.96 2.60 2.67
CA ILE A 55 -4.23 2.27 1.46
C ILE A 55 -2.78 1.94 1.80
N ALA A 56 -2.18 1.00 1.10
CA ALA A 56 -0.77 0.69 1.23
C ALA A 56 -0.12 0.38 -0.11
N LYS A 57 1.16 0.73 -0.23
CA LYS A 57 1.99 0.45 -1.39
C LYS A 57 3.41 0.15 -0.94
N VAL A 58 4.04 -0.82 -1.59
CA VAL A 58 5.48 -1.05 -1.47
C VAL A 58 6.17 -0.22 -2.54
N ALA A 59 7.06 0.67 -2.13
CA ALA A 59 7.90 1.46 -3.01
C ALA A 59 9.04 0.60 -3.58
N ASP A 60 9.67 1.08 -4.66
CA ASP A 60 10.72 0.33 -5.38
C ASP A 60 11.94 -0.01 -4.50
N ASN A 61 12.17 0.76 -3.45
CA ASN A 61 13.23 0.51 -2.46
C ASN A 61 12.83 -0.48 -1.35
N GLY A 62 11.67 -1.13 -1.47
CA GLY A 62 11.18 -2.14 -0.52
C GLY A 62 10.50 -1.58 0.72
N MET A 63 10.42 -0.25 0.90
CA MET A 63 9.65 0.35 1.98
C MET A 63 8.16 0.26 1.70
N GLN A 64 7.35 -0.01 2.72
CA GLN A 64 5.91 0.09 2.63
C GLN A 64 5.46 1.45 3.14
N VAL A 65 4.66 2.15 2.35
CA VAL A 65 3.90 3.33 2.80
C VAL A 65 2.45 2.94 2.99
N GLN A 66 1.89 3.40 4.10
CA GLN A 66 0.49 3.22 4.46
C GLN A 66 -0.12 4.57 4.79
N MET A 67 -1.34 4.81 4.29
CA MET A 67 -2.13 5.98 4.63
C MET A 67 -3.54 5.55 5.01
N GLY A 68 -4.11 6.20 6.01
CA GLY A 68 -5.46 5.88 6.45
C GLY A 68 -6.04 6.97 7.34
N ILE A 69 -7.26 6.72 7.82
CA ILE A 69 -7.93 7.57 8.79
C ILE A 69 -8.17 6.75 10.04
N ASP A 70 -7.77 7.29 11.18
CA ASP A 70 -8.15 6.77 12.49
C ASP A 70 -9.41 7.50 12.95
N GLU A 71 -10.52 6.78 12.94
CA GLU A 71 -11.83 7.29 13.37
C GLU A 71 -12.02 7.14 14.88
N THR A 72 -11.20 6.33 15.56
CA THR A 72 -11.27 6.12 17.01
C THR A 72 -10.66 7.27 17.81
N SER A 73 -9.75 8.03 17.20
CA SER A 73 -9.04 9.15 17.84
C SER A 73 -9.42 10.54 17.29
N GLY A 74 -10.69 10.70 16.88
CA GLY A 74 -11.23 11.99 16.44
C GLY A 74 -10.99 12.29 14.97
N MET A 75 -11.09 11.28 14.10
CA MET A 75 -10.98 11.40 12.63
C MET A 75 -9.66 12.02 12.16
N ARG A 76 -8.54 11.38 12.51
CA ARG A 76 -7.21 11.88 12.14
C ARG A 76 -6.64 11.06 10.99
N GLY A 77 -6.23 11.75 9.93
CA GLY A 77 -5.42 11.14 8.88
C GLY A 77 -4.05 10.77 9.43
N TYR A 78 -3.52 9.62 9.04
CA TYR A 78 -2.16 9.20 9.35
C TYR A 78 -1.45 8.70 8.09
N MET A 79 -0.12 8.77 8.15
CA MET A 79 0.78 8.12 7.22
C MET A 79 1.83 7.36 8.04
N ALA A 80 2.07 6.11 7.68
CA ALA A 80 3.06 5.24 8.31
C ALA A 80 4.00 4.69 7.24
N ILE A 81 5.28 4.60 7.57
CA ILE A 81 6.30 4.02 6.70
C ILE A 81 6.95 2.86 7.44
N TYR A 82 6.99 1.70 6.80
CA TYR A 82 7.57 0.48 7.31
C TYR A 82 8.75 0.07 6.42
N THR A 83 9.82 -0.43 7.04
CA THR A 83 10.99 -0.95 6.34
C THR A 83 11.46 -2.24 7.03
N THR A 84 11.94 -3.19 6.23
CA THR A 84 12.65 -4.38 6.74
C THR A 84 14.15 -4.17 6.82
N ALA A 85 14.66 -3.03 6.35
CA ALA A 85 16.05 -2.70 6.53
C ALA A 85 16.34 -2.64 8.04
N ASP A 86 17.46 -3.21 8.46
CA ASP A 86 18.01 -2.97 9.79
C ASP A 86 18.35 -1.48 9.88
N ALA A 87 17.38 -0.69 10.34
CA ALA A 87 17.59 0.67 10.78
C ALA A 87 17.83 0.57 12.28
N PRO A 88 19.08 0.55 12.77
CA PRO A 88 19.35 0.65 14.20
C PRO A 88 18.95 2.07 14.62
N ILE A 89 17.66 2.31 14.86
CA ILE A 89 17.20 3.52 15.52
C ILE A 89 17.46 3.28 17.00
N ALA A 90 18.60 3.77 17.50
CA ALA A 90 18.87 3.68 18.92
C ALA A 90 17.77 4.42 19.71
N GLN A 91 17.53 4.01 20.96
CA GLN A 91 16.56 4.70 21.80
C GLN A 91 16.94 6.20 21.93
N GLY A 92 16.07 7.07 21.44
CA GLY A 92 16.30 8.53 21.42
C GLY A 92 16.98 9.06 20.14
N GLU A 93 17.36 8.18 19.21
CA GLU A 93 17.84 8.56 17.88
C GLU A 93 16.67 9.08 17.02
N LYS A 94 16.94 10.16 16.29
CA LYS A 94 15.97 10.81 15.39
C LYS A 94 16.36 10.49 13.96
N LEU A 95 15.42 9.96 13.17
CA LEU A 95 15.58 9.86 11.72
C LEU A 95 14.95 11.07 11.03
N SER A 96 15.67 11.62 10.07
CA SER A 96 15.07 12.61 9.17
C SER A 96 14.11 11.92 8.20
N VAL A 97 12.88 12.41 8.18
CA VAL A 97 11.87 12.00 7.21
C VAL A 97 11.49 13.22 6.38
N ILE A 98 11.60 13.09 5.06
CA ILE A 98 11.12 14.09 4.10
C ILE A 98 9.94 13.48 3.36
N PHE A 99 8.78 14.13 3.48
CA PHE A 99 7.62 13.83 2.66
C PHE A 99 7.60 14.82 1.50
N ASP A 100 7.78 14.32 0.28
CA ASP A 100 7.59 15.12 -0.93
C ASP A 100 6.18 14.89 -1.45
N VAL A 101 5.36 15.94 -1.42
CA VAL A 101 3.99 15.93 -1.93
C VAL A 101 3.94 16.92 -3.09
N ASP A 102 3.94 16.40 -4.32
CA ASP A 102 3.89 17.19 -5.55
C ASP A 102 4.97 18.28 -5.64
N GLY A 103 6.20 17.98 -5.21
CA GLY A 103 7.32 18.91 -5.19
C GLY A 103 7.38 19.82 -3.96
N GLN A 104 6.43 19.68 -3.03
CA GLN A 104 6.48 20.34 -1.73
C GLN A 104 7.06 19.40 -0.67
N GLN A 105 8.19 19.78 -0.08
CA GLN A 105 8.88 18.98 0.92
C GLN A 105 8.47 19.36 2.35
N PHE A 106 8.01 18.38 3.11
CA PHE A 106 7.70 18.49 4.53
C PHE A 106 8.69 17.65 5.32
N SER A 107 9.50 18.28 6.17
CA SER A 107 10.51 17.57 6.97
C SER A 107 10.08 17.44 8.43
N ALA A 108 10.29 16.24 8.98
CA ALA A 108 10.31 16.02 10.41
C ALA A 108 11.76 15.78 10.85
N GLU A 109 12.23 16.66 11.73
CA GLU A 109 13.52 16.71 12.44
C GLU A 109 14.80 16.50 11.59
N PRO A 110 15.55 17.58 11.29
CA PRO A 110 16.60 17.59 10.27
C PRO A 110 17.92 17.01 10.80
N SER A 111 18.15 15.71 10.61
CA SER A 111 19.50 15.15 10.39
C SER A 111 19.39 13.66 10.07
N GLY A 112 19.76 13.26 8.84
CA GLY A 112 19.72 11.84 8.45
C GLY A 112 19.68 11.61 6.93
N GLN A 113 19.70 10.33 6.55
CA GLN A 113 19.61 9.86 5.16
C GLN A 113 18.25 10.21 4.56
N THR A 114 18.23 10.85 3.40
CA THR A 114 16.99 11.19 2.67
C THR A 114 16.48 9.96 1.91
N PHE A 115 15.21 9.62 2.12
CA PHE A 115 14.49 8.67 1.28
C PHE A 115 13.40 9.40 0.48
N SER A 116 13.19 8.97 -0.76
CA SER A 116 12.11 9.45 -1.62
C SER A 116 11.09 8.33 -1.80
N VAL A 117 9.81 8.66 -1.63
CA VAL A 117 8.68 7.78 -1.92
C VAL A 117 7.82 8.48 -2.95
N SER A 118 7.56 7.84 -4.11
CA SER A 118 6.55 8.33 -5.03
C SER A 118 5.15 8.09 -4.45
N LEU A 119 4.35 9.15 -4.44
CA LEU A 119 2.94 9.14 -4.07
C LEU A 119 2.01 9.13 -5.29
N ASP A 120 2.51 8.73 -6.46
CA ASP A 120 1.71 8.68 -7.67
C ASP A 120 0.48 7.75 -7.50
N GLY A 121 -0.64 8.17 -8.09
CA GLY A 121 -1.91 7.45 -7.99
C GLY A 121 -2.58 7.50 -6.62
N THR A 122 -2.06 8.29 -5.68
CA THR A 122 -2.68 8.47 -4.35
C THR A 122 -4.06 9.11 -4.45
N ASP A 123 -4.36 9.91 -5.47
CA ASP A 123 -5.69 10.49 -5.71
C ASP A 123 -6.76 9.41 -5.95
N ALA A 124 -6.50 8.48 -6.87
CA ALA A 124 -7.37 7.35 -7.16
C ALA A 124 -7.48 6.41 -5.95
N ALA A 125 -6.37 6.20 -5.25
CA ALA A 125 -6.33 5.39 -4.04
C ALA A 125 -7.17 6.00 -2.90
N MET A 126 -7.08 7.31 -2.68
CA MET A 126 -7.85 8.03 -1.66
C MET A 126 -9.34 8.11 -2.02
N GLN A 127 -9.69 8.19 -3.30
CA GLN A 127 -11.08 8.09 -3.72
C GLN A 127 -11.66 6.69 -3.42
N ALA A 128 -10.91 5.64 -3.73
CA ALA A 128 -11.31 4.27 -3.44
C ALA A 128 -11.33 3.97 -1.93
N LEU A 129 -10.42 4.60 -1.17
CA LEU A 129 -10.39 4.55 0.29
C LEU A 129 -11.70 5.05 0.91
N ARG A 130 -12.19 6.21 0.46
CA ARG A 130 -13.47 6.77 0.94
C ARG A 130 -14.65 5.88 0.59
N ALA A 131 -14.64 5.28 -0.59
CA ALA A 131 -15.68 4.32 -0.98
C ALA A 131 -15.66 3.07 -0.08
N CYS A 132 -14.47 2.58 0.28
CA CYS A 132 -14.30 1.49 1.24
C CYS A 132 -14.83 1.86 2.64
N GLN A 133 -14.50 3.06 3.12
CA GLN A 133 -14.99 3.57 4.42
C GLN A 133 -16.51 3.72 4.45
N ALA A 134 -17.15 4.15 3.36
CA ALA A 134 -18.61 4.25 3.28
C ALA A 134 -19.33 2.89 3.24
N ALA A 135 -18.60 1.79 2.96
CA ALA A 135 -19.15 0.45 2.83
C ALA A 135 -19.00 -0.42 4.10
N ASN A 136 -18.30 0.07 5.13
CA ASN A 136 -18.01 -0.64 6.39
C ASN A 136 -18.45 0.19 7.59
#